data_AF-A0A1H7AKK5-F1
#
_entry.id   AF-A0A1H7AKK5-F1
#
_cell.length_a   1.000
_cell.length_b   1.000
_cell.length_c   1.000
_cell.angle_alpha   90.00
_cell.angle_beta   90.00
_cell.angle_gamma   90.00
#
_symmetry.space_group_name_H-M   'P 1'
#
loop_
_entity.id
_entity.type
_entity.pdbx_description
1 polymer ?
#
loop_
_entity_poly.entity_id
_entity_poly.type
_entity_poly.pdbx_seq_one_letter_code
_entity_poly.pdbx_strand_id
1 'polypeptide(L)'
;AGQIKLGHAELLCPLGHADQTMVVAKIVEQRMSIAEARERLLKLTRRLDQARFDTGGCAGCAHNSSAFADLFDTSVGNGHCQNLACWNAKVAAHLEQCLAEAKAEHGLVYRSDELPAEGYQTIATDGAKGVGHEQAAACRSCASYGAVISTRNGEEGKVTGRYCFNPTCHGERVAAYQAAVNAAAQVAPAPATPAQGAAPAAAAGAPAGQPAKDPSKPRTLRTALRKVAHKAQVQLAHRFMVATPAYGYAQAISSVVHDLGKDVAPGLADKILKAAGVPERPAMAKDRVAWIADLARLDEAKLLALLAQLSALALCRTVTHDDFDHSEAAMLAAEVIGRHRLDPLDVFAVDAEYLNLLTKDELLAECAAAGFDRAYEAAHGKGAFKKRVGTSKVKELAQALLAPLEGFSWQGHLPAFLKPAAPKGVDASQTAQSSQSEAA
;
A
#
# COMPACT_ATOMS: atom_id res chain seq x y z
N ALA A 1 -32.79 45.98 -48.44
CA ALA A 1 -31.77 45.92 -49.51
C ALA A 1 -30.96 47.21 -49.50
N GLY A 2 -29.65 47.17 -49.78
CA GLY A 2 -28.76 48.36 -49.74
C GLY A 2 -28.14 48.72 -48.38
N GLN A 3 -28.34 47.89 -47.36
CA GLN A 3 -27.79 48.11 -46.01
C GLN A 3 -26.31 47.71 -45.86
N ILE A 4 -25.78 46.94 -46.82
CA ILE A 4 -24.36 46.59 -46.95
C ILE A 4 -23.92 46.80 -48.40
N LYS A 5 -22.61 47.01 -48.61
CA LYS A 5 -21.97 47.25 -49.92
C LYS A 5 -21.29 45.97 -50.44
N LEU A 6 -20.92 45.92 -51.73
CA LEU A 6 -20.20 44.79 -52.32
C LEU A 6 -18.95 44.41 -51.53
N GLY A 7 -18.09 45.38 -51.18
CA GLY A 7 -16.89 45.10 -50.37
C GLY A 7 -17.18 44.55 -48.96
N HIS A 8 -18.38 44.77 -48.40
CA HIS A 8 -18.78 44.06 -47.18
C HIS A 8 -19.09 42.59 -47.47
N ALA A 9 -19.75 42.28 -48.59
CA ALA A 9 -20.05 40.91 -48.99
C ALA A 9 -18.76 40.12 -49.32
N GLU A 10 -17.79 40.76 -49.99
CA GLU A 10 -16.47 40.18 -50.28
C GLU A 10 -15.72 39.76 -49.00
N LEU A 11 -15.70 40.62 -47.98
CA LEU A 11 -15.09 40.34 -46.68
C LEU A 11 -15.76 39.18 -45.92
N LEU A 12 -17.05 38.94 -46.15
CA LEU A 12 -17.85 37.94 -45.44
C LEU A 12 -17.87 36.59 -46.15
N CYS A 13 -17.67 36.56 -47.46
CA CYS A 13 -17.75 35.36 -48.29
C CYS A 13 -16.92 34.18 -47.73
N PRO A 14 -15.67 34.38 -47.24
CA PRO A 14 -14.87 33.28 -46.70
C PRO A 14 -15.25 32.85 -45.27
N LEU A 15 -16.24 33.47 -44.62
CA LEU A 15 -16.67 33.10 -43.27
C LEU A 15 -17.68 31.95 -43.32
N GLY A 16 -17.81 31.19 -42.22
CA GLY A 16 -18.92 30.24 -42.08
C GLY A 16 -20.27 30.96 -41.98
N HIS A 17 -21.36 30.30 -42.38
CA HIS A 17 -22.70 30.92 -42.41
C HIS A 17 -23.12 31.58 -41.08
N ALA A 18 -22.83 30.93 -39.95
CA ALA A 18 -23.14 31.49 -38.62
C ALA A 18 -22.40 32.80 -38.35
N ASP A 19 -21.11 32.87 -38.71
CA ASP A 19 -20.29 34.06 -38.55
C ASP A 19 -20.72 35.16 -39.52
N GLN A 20 -21.08 34.81 -40.77
CA GLN A 20 -21.64 35.76 -41.73
C GLN A 20 -22.88 36.46 -41.17
N THR A 21 -23.84 35.69 -40.64
CA THR A 21 -25.07 36.25 -40.04
C THR A 21 -24.76 37.21 -38.89
N MET A 22 -23.86 36.82 -37.99
CA MET A 22 -23.47 37.65 -36.84
C MET A 22 -22.74 38.94 -37.27
N VAL A 23 -21.78 38.84 -38.18
CA VAL A 23 -20.95 39.98 -38.58
C VAL A 23 -21.78 40.97 -39.42
N VAL A 24 -22.67 40.50 -40.29
CA VAL A 24 -23.62 41.36 -41.03
C VAL A 24 -24.50 42.17 -40.09
N ALA A 25 -25.07 41.53 -39.06
CA ALA A 25 -25.92 42.22 -38.09
C ALA A 25 -25.17 43.38 -37.42
N LYS A 26 -23.91 43.14 -37.01
CA LYS A 26 -23.04 44.16 -36.40
C LYS A 26 -22.65 45.29 -37.37
N ILE A 27 -22.38 44.97 -38.64
CA ILE A 27 -22.08 45.97 -39.67
C ILE A 27 -23.27 46.92 -39.85
N VAL A 28 -24.49 46.36 -39.92
CA VAL A 28 -25.72 47.15 -40.11
C VAL A 28 -26.05 47.98 -38.86
N GLU A 29 -25.97 47.38 -37.68
CA GLU A 29 -26.24 48.05 -36.40
C GLU A 29 -25.29 49.23 -36.17
N GLN A 30 -23.99 49.02 -36.37
CA GLN A 30 -22.95 50.01 -36.09
C GLN A 30 -22.63 50.91 -37.30
N ARG A 31 -23.32 50.71 -38.44
CA ARG A 31 -23.10 51.42 -39.71
C ARG A 31 -21.62 51.45 -40.13
N MET A 32 -20.96 50.31 -40.01
CA MET A 32 -19.53 50.20 -40.30
C MET A 32 -19.23 50.53 -41.75
N SER A 33 -18.12 51.24 -41.96
CA SER A 33 -17.45 51.29 -43.25
C SER A 33 -16.76 49.96 -43.57
N ILE A 34 -16.42 49.77 -44.85
CA ILE A 34 -15.68 48.59 -45.32
C ILE A 34 -14.32 48.49 -44.60
N ALA A 35 -13.66 49.62 -44.36
CA ALA A 35 -12.37 49.67 -43.66
C ALA A 35 -12.50 49.24 -42.19
N GLU A 36 -13.52 49.72 -41.48
CA GLU A 36 -13.78 49.33 -40.09
C GLU A 36 -14.17 47.85 -39.97
N ALA A 37 -15.01 47.35 -40.88
CA ALA A 37 -15.37 45.94 -40.95
C ALA A 37 -14.13 45.05 -41.20
N ARG A 38 -13.25 45.46 -42.12
CA ARG A 38 -11.97 44.78 -42.40
C ARG A 38 -11.06 44.75 -41.19
N GLU A 39 -10.86 45.88 -40.52
CA GLU A 39 -10.00 45.96 -39.33
C GLU A 39 -10.53 45.06 -38.19
N ARG A 40 -11.86 45.04 -38.01
CA ARG A 40 -12.49 44.18 -37.02
C ARG A 40 -12.35 42.70 -37.36
N LEU A 41 -12.50 42.33 -38.63
CA LEU A 41 -12.30 40.96 -39.09
C LEU A 41 -10.85 40.51 -38.90
N LEU A 42 -9.87 41.35 -39.21
CA LEU A 42 -8.45 41.05 -38.99
C LEU A 42 -8.17 40.61 -37.55
N LYS A 43 -8.81 41.23 -36.55
CA LYS A 43 -8.69 40.85 -35.12
C LYS A 43 -9.24 39.45 -34.81
N LEU A 44 -10.16 38.95 -35.63
CA LEU A 44 -10.79 37.63 -35.49
C LEU A 44 -10.07 36.53 -36.30
N THR A 45 -9.27 36.91 -37.29
CA THR A 45 -8.47 35.97 -38.09
C THR A 45 -7.17 35.56 -37.42
N ARG A 46 -6.54 34.49 -37.91
CA ARG A 46 -5.22 34.01 -37.46
C ARG A 46 -4.29 33.84 -38.64
N ARG A 47 -3.05 34.31 -38.52
CA ARG A 47 -2.08 34.17 -39.60
C ARG A 47 -1.56 32.73 -39.68
N LEU A 48 -1.61 32.13 -40.86
CA LEU A 48 -1.18 30.74 -41.08
C LEU A 48 0.33 30.56 -40.93
N ASP A 49 1.14 31.61 -41.18
CA ASP A 49 2.59 31.58 -40.99
C ASP A 49 3.02 31.54 -39.51
N GLN A 50 2.11 31.86 -38.59
CA GLN A 50 2.31 31.76 -37.14
C GLN A 50 1.75 30.45 -36.56
N ALA A 51 1.15 29.59 -37.39
CA ALA A 51 0.59 28.32 -36.92
C ALA A 51 1.70 27.37 -36.44
N ARG A 52 1.49 26.74 -35.29
CA ARG A 52 2.38 25.70 -34.74
C ARG A 52 1.96 24.28 -35.11
N PHE A 53 0.80 24.14 -35.74
CA PHE A 53 0.27 22.87 -36.26
C PHE A 53 0.51 22.72 -37.76
N ASP A 54 0.28 21.52 -38.30
CA ASP A 54 0.40 21.26 -39.74
C ASP A 54 -0.61 22.09 -40.58
N THR A 55 -0.07 22.93 -41.46
CA THR A 55 -0.84 23.80 -42.35
C THR A 55 -1.00 23.23 -43.77
N GLY A 56 -0.54 22.01 -44.05
CA GLY A 56 -0.64 21.39 -45.38
C GLY A 56 -2.06 21.40 -45.96
N GLY A 57 -3.07 21.15 -45.12
CA GLY A 57 -4.48 21.21 -45.50
C GLY A 57 -5.08 22.63 -45.64
N CYS A 58 -4.33 23.69 -45.32
CA CYS A 58 -4.84 25.07 -45.37
C CYS A 58 -4.66 25.72 -46.76
N ALA A 59 -3.79 25.19 -47.62
CA ALA A 59 -3.50 25.79 -48.92
C ALA A 59 -4.73 25.89 -49.83
N GLY A 60 -5.57 24.85 -49.88
CA GLY A 60 -6.82 24.81 -50.66
C GLY A 60 -8.09 25.12 -49.87
N CYS A 61 -7.98 25.64 -48.65
CA CYS A 61 -9.13 25.85 -47.77
C CYS A 61 -9.92 27.10 -48.16
N ALA A 62 -11.25 26.99 -48.26
CA ALA A 62 -12.16 28.12 -48.51
C ALA A 62 -12.19 29.17 -47.37
N HIS A 63 -11.55 28.92 -46.24
CA HIS A 63 -11.40 29.91 -45.16
C HIS A 63 -10.00 30.52 -45.12
N ASN A 64 -9.08 30.08 -45.98
CA ASN A 64 -7.78 30.72 -46.16
C ASN A 64 -7.97 31.93 -47.07
N SER A 65 -7.64 33.12 -46.57
CA SER A 65 -7.83 34.37 -47.32
C SER A 65 -7.02 34.43 -48.63
N SER A 66 -5.95 33.65 -48.75
CA SER A 66 -5.22 33.52 -50.03
C SER A 66 -6.04 32.86 -51.15
N ALA A 67 -7.12 32.15 -50.84
CA ALA A 67 -7.96 31.52 -51.87
C ALA A 67 -8.77 32.53 -52.71
N PHE A 68 -8.96 33.76 -52.21
CA PHE A 68 -9.78 34.79 -52.86
C PHE A 68 -9.10 36.16 -52.95
N ALA A 69 -7.82 36.25 -52.56
CA ALA A 69 -7.10 37.52 -52.53
C ALA A 69 -6.98 38.16 -53.92
N ASP A 70 -6.96 37.36 -54.98
CA ASP A 70 -6.94 37.83 -56.38
C ASP A 70 -8.34 37.97 -56.99
N LEU A 71 -9.39 37.48 -56.31
CA LEU A 71 -10.78 37.48 -56.79
C LEU A 71 -11.59 38.68 -56.29
N PHE A 72 -11.21 39.25 -55.14
CA PHE A 72 -11.94 40.35 -54.49
C PHE A 72 -11.07 41.60 -54.33
N ASP A 73 -11.65 42.76 -54.61
CA ASP A 73 -11.01 44.06 -54.36
C ASP A 73 -10.86 44.34 -52.85
N THR A 74 -11.74 43.75 -52.04
CA THR A 74 -11.71 43.87 -50.57
C THR A 74 -11.45 42.53 -49.89
N SER A 75 -10.29 42.38 -49.25
CA SER A 75 -9.94 41.18 -48.47
C SER A 75 -9.20 41.51 -47.17
N VAL A 76 -9.11 40.53 -46.27
CA VAL A 76 -8.27 40.60 -45.05
C VAL A 76 -6.77 40.39 -45.36
N GLY A 77 -6.35 40.45 -46.62
CA GLY A 77 -4.97 40.18 -47.05
C GLY A 77 -4.69 38.68 -47.21
N ASN A 78 -3.43 38.32 -47.46
CA ASN A 78 -3.02 36.93 -47.74
C ASN A 78 -2.69 36.13 -46.48
N GLY A 79 -2.91 34.81 -46.51
CA GLY A 79 -2.45 33.87 -45.49
C GLY A 79 -3.16 33.91 -44.14
N HIS A 80 -4.42 34.36 -44.08
CA HIS A 80 -5.21 34.42 -42.85
C HIS A 80 -6.26 33.30 -42.83
N CYS A 81 -6.29 32.54 -41.75
CA CYS A 81 -7.39 31.65 -41.41
C CYS A 81 -8.57 32.48 -40.89
N GLN A 82 -9.70 32.38 -41.57
CA GLN A 82 -10.95 33.07 -41.25
C GLN A 82 -11.95 32.19 -40.50
N ASN A 83 -11.55 30.98 -40.10
CA ASN A 83 -12.35 30.04 -39.30
C ASN A 83 -11.65 29.76 -37.96
N LEU A 84 -12.06 30.50 -36.92
CA LEU A 84 -11.45 30.42 -35.59
C LEU A 84 -11.72 29.09 -34.88
N ALA A 85 -12.89 28.48 -35.12
CA ALA A 85 -13.22 27.17 -34.56
C ALA A 85 -12.29 26.08 -35.09
N CYS A 86 -12.02 26.10 -36.41
CA CYS A 86 -11.07 25.20 -37.05
C CYS A 86 -9.64 25.42 -36.50
N TRP A 87 -9.20 26.68 -36.38
CA TRP A 87 -7.89 27.01 -35.82
C TRP A 87 -7.73 26.45 -34.39
N ASN A 88 -8.69 26.72 -33.51
CA ASN A 88 -8.64 26.29 -32.12
C ASN A 88 -8.66 24.76 -32.00
N ALA A 89 -9.43 24.06 -32.85
CA ALA A 89 -9.44 22.60 -32.90
C ALA A 89 -8.06 22.03 -33.31
N LYS A 90 -7.40 22.63 -34.31
CA LYS A 90 -6.05 22.22 -34.75
C LYS A 90 -4.99 22.50 -33.68
N VAL A 91 -5.08 23.65 -33.00
CA VAL A 91 -4.20 23.97 -31.85
C VAL A 91 -4.40 22.97 -30.71
N ALA A 92 -5.65 22.65 -30.36
CA ALA A 92 -5.95 21.66 -29.32
C ALA A 92 -5.35 20.29 -29.66
N ALA A 93 -5.56 19.81 -30.88
CA ALA A 93 -4.98 18.54 -31.36
C ALA A 93 -3.44 18.55 -31.32
N HIS A 94 -2.81 19.64 -31.75
CA HIS A 94 -1.36 19.80 -31.68
C HIS A 94 -0.84 19.78 -30.23
N LEU A 95 -1.51 20.48 -29.31
CA LEU A 95 -1.15 20.48 -27.89
C LEU A 95 -1.28 19.10 -27.26
N GLU A 96 -2.29 18.32 -27.62
CA GLU A 96 -2.47 16.93 -27.16
C GLU A 96 -1.32 16.03 -27.66
N GLN A 97 -0.92 16.18 -28.92
CA GLN A 97 0.23 15.47 -29.47
C GLN A 97 1.52 15.84 -28.72
N CYS A 98 1.83 17.14 -28.57
CA CYS A 98 3.01 17.59 -27.83
C CYS A 98 2.98 17.10 -26.38
N LEU A 99 1.79 17.04 -25.76
CA LEU A 99 1.64 16.51 -24.40
C LEU A 99 1.98 15.02 -24.33
N ALA A 100 1.58 14.23 -25.32
CA ALA A 100 1.92 12.81 -25.38
C ALA A 100 3.43 12.60 -25.54
N GLU A 101 4.06 13.32 -26.47
CA GLU A 101 5.50 13.27 -26.73
C GLU A 101 6.30 13.72 -25.48
N ALA A 102 5.94 14.86 -24.90
CA ALA A 102 6.62 15.39 -23.72
C ALA A 102 6.49 14.46 -22.50
N LYS A 103 5.36 13.75 -22.33
CA LYS A 103 5.18 12.77 -21.24
C LYS A 103 6.07 11.53 -21.40
N ALA A 104 6.52 11.22 -22.62
CA ALA A 104 7.50 10.15 -22.84
C ALA A 104 8.90 10.57 -22.41
N GLU A 105 9.28 11.83 -22.63
CA GLU A 105 10.62 12.35 -22.36
C GLU A 105 10.81 12.92 -20.93
N HIS A 106 9.72 13.39 -20.31
CA HIS A 106 9.75 14.11 -19.04
C HIS A 106 8.97 13.40 -17.94
N GLY A 107 9.40 13.61 -16.70
CA GLY A 107 8.82 12.94 -15.55
C GLY A 107 7.42 13.41 -15.18
N LEU A 108 7.18 14.71 -15.34
CA LEU A 108 5.91 15.40 -15.09
C LEU A 108 5.75 16.47 -16.17
N VAL A 109 4.57 16.59 -16.75
CA VAL A 109 4.28 17.57 -17.81
C VAL A 109 2.90 18.15 -17.60
N TYR A 110 2.82 19.47 -17.68
CA TYR A 110 1.57 20.21 -17.63
C TYR A 110 1.50 21.22 -18.77
N ARG A 111 0.30 21.67 -19.11
CA ARG A 111 0.12 22.83 -19.98
C ARG A 111 0.15 24.11 -19.14
N SER A 112 0.57 25.22 -19.76
CA SER A 112 0.68 26.51 -19.06
C SER A 112 -0.68 27.08 -18.62
N ASP A 113 -1.79 26.65 -19.21
CA ASP A 113 -3.16 27.04 -18.84
C ASP A 113 -3.77 26.19 -17.70
N GLU A 114 -3.20 25.01 -17.42
CA GLU A 114 -3.63 24.12 -16.33
C GLU A 114 -3.05 24.51 -14.97
N LEU A 115 -2.03 25.38 -14.96
CA LEU A 115 -1.30 25.74 -13.75
C LEU A 115 -1.52 27.21 -13.38
N PRO A 116 -1.65 27.54 -12.08
CA PRO A 116 -1.67 28.93 -11.65
C PRO A 116 -0.34 29.60 -11.97
N ALA A 117 -0.33 30.94 -12.09
CA ALA A 117 0.84 31.72 -12.50
C ALA A 117 2.10 31.47 -11.64
N GLU A 118 1.93 31.15 -10.36
CA GLU A 118 3.01 30.84 -9.41
C GLU A 118 3.12 29.34 -9.07
N GLY A 119 2.44 28.48 -9.84
CA GLY A 119 2.35 27.04 -9.58
C GLY A 119 3.64 26.26 -9.84
N TYR A 120 4.63 26.87 -10.49
CA TYR A 120 5.90 26.24 -10.83
C TYR A 120 7.03 27.26 -10.94
N GLN A 121 8.25 26.83 -10.64
CA GLN A 121 9.44 27.68 -10.66
C GLN A 121 10.55 27.06 -11.48
N THR A 122 11.28 27.89 -12.24
CA THR A 122 12.46 27.44 -12.99
C THR A 122 13.56 27.05 -12.01
N ILE A 123 14.18 25.89 -12.27
CA ILE A 123 15.33 25.42 -11.52
C ILE A 123 16.59 26.02 -12.16
N ALA A 124 17.03 27.14 -11.61
CA ALA A 124 18.31 27.77 -11.95
C ALA A 124 19.43 27.25 -11.04
N THR A 125 20.65 27.16 -11.56
CA THR A 125 21.84 26.86 -10.76
C THR A 125 22.24 28.07 -9.92
N ASP A 126 22.18 29.27 -10.52
CA ASP A 126 22.75 30.50 -9.97
C ASP A 126 21.75 31.66 -9.95
N GLY A 127 22.18 32.77 -9.36
CA GLY A 127 21.40 34.00 -9.22
C GLY A 127 20.45 33.98 -8.01
N ALA A 128 19.64 35.04 -7.89
CA ALA A 128 18.76 35.21 -6.73
C ALA A 128 17.71 34.11 -6.56
N LYS A 129 17.40 33.32 -7.60
CA LYS A 129 16.49 32.16 -7.51
C LYS A 129 17.21 30.82 -7.78
N GLY A 130 18.54 30.80 -7.67
CA GLY A 130 19.36 29.62 -7.86
C GLY A 130 19.24 28.64 -6.69
N VAL A 131 19.30 27.34 -6.97
CA VAL A 131 19.35 26.28 -5.95
C VAL A 131 20.74 25.67 -5.79
N GLY A 132 21.72 26.10 -6.60
CA GLY A 132 23.06 25.52 -6.68
C GLY A 132 23.16 24.32 -7.61
N HIS A 133 24.37 24.07 -8.13
CA HIS A 133 24.63 23.00 -9.11
C HIS A 133 24.28 21.59 -8.61
N GLU A 134 24.69 21.26 -7.37
CA GLU A 134 24.46 19.95 -6.77
C GLU A 134 22.96 19.66 -6.61
N GLN A 135 22.20 20.64 -6.10
CA GLN A 135 20.76 20.51 -5.94
C GLN A 135 20.04 20.50 -7.30
N ALA A 136 20.46 21.30 -8.28
CA ALA A 136 19.87 21.30 -9.62
C ALA A 136 20.05 19.95 -10.33
N ALA A 137 21.23 19.32 -10.20
CA ALA A 137 21.47 17.96 -10.66
C ALA A 137 20.58 16.97 -9.89
N ALA A 138 20.51 17.13 -8.57
CA ALA A 138 19.65 16.35 -7.70
C ALA A 138 18.15 16.63 -7.90
N CYS A 139 17.70 17.59 -8.70
CA CYS A 139 16.27 17.77 -9.01
C CYS A 139 15.79 16.87 -10.15
N ARG A 140 16.66 16.40 -11.05
CA ARG A 140 16.27 15.77 -12.32
C ARG A 140 15.44 14.47 -12.24
N SER A 141 15.62 13.63 -11.23
CA SER A 141 14.79 12.44 -10.93
C SER A 141 13.73 12.64 -9.82
N CYS A 142 13.32 13.89 -9.54
CA CYS A 142 12.46 14.24 -8.41
C CYS A 142 11.01 14.02 -8.85
N ALA A 143 10.13 13.68 -7.92
CA ALA A 143 8.70 13.57 -8.22
C ALA A 143 8.11 14.90 -8.74
N SER A 144 8.62 16.05 -8.28
CA SER A 144 8.13 17.38 -8.67
C SER A 144 8.92 18.04 -9.80
N TYR A 145 9.80 17.32 -10.48
CA TYR A 145 10.59 17.84 -11.60
C TYR A 145 9.94 17.52 -12.94
N GLY A 146 9.85 18.51 -13.83
CA GLY A 146 9.33 18.27 -15.16
C GLY A 146 9.37 19.46 -16.10
N ALA A 147 8.42 19.47 -17.04
CA ALA A 147 8.34 20.42 -18.14
C ALA A 147 6.93 21.03 -18.25
N VAL A 148 6.84 22.20 -18.89
CA VAL A 148 5.58 22.88 -19.19
C VAL A 148 5.48 23.09 -20.69
N ILE A 149 4.28 22.86 -21.23
CA ILE A 149 3.92 23.12 -22.62
C ILE A 149 3.22 24.45 -22.69
N SER A 150 3.75 25.38 -23.48
CA SER A 150 3.11 26.68 -23.67
C SER A 150 1.82 26.56 -24.48
N THR A 151 0.79 27.25 -24.03
CA THR A 151 -0.49 27.47 -24.73
C THR A 151 -0.65 28.91 -25.19
N ARG A 152 0.42 29.72 -25.05
CA ARG A 152 0.42 31.12 -25.48
C ARG A 152 0.41 31.18 -27.00
N ASN A 153 -0.35 32.14 -27.52
CA ASN A 153 -0.45 32.38 -28.96
C ASN A 153 0.94 32.59 -29.60
N GLY A 154 1.27 31.78 -30.61
CA GLY A 154 2.56 31.77 -31.30
C GLY A 154 3.65 30.88 -30.65
N GLU A 155 3.41 30.34 -29.46
CA GLU A 155 4.29 29.39 -28.77
C GLU A 155 3.58 28.06 -28.44
N GLU A 156 2.41 27.80 -29.01
CA GLU A 156 1.67 26.57 -28.75
C GLU A 156 2.52 25.34 -29.03
N GLY A 157 2.58 24.42 -28.07
CA GLY A 157 3.37 23.18 -28.19
C GLY A 157 4.84 23.33 -27.78
N LYS A 158 5.34 24.55 -27.50
CA LYS A 158 6.72 24.74 -27.03
C LYS A 158 6.92 24.12 -25.65
N VAL A 159 7.71 23.05 -25.59
CA VAL A 159 8.06 22.35 -24.34
C VAL A 159 9.26 23.02 -23.69
N THR A 160 9.12 23.47 -22.44
CA THR A 160 10.22 24.01 -21.64
C THR A 160 10.40 23.15 -20.39
N GLY A 161 11.59 22.55 -20.23
CA GLY A 161 11.94 21.71 -19.09
C GLY A 161 12.56 22.47 -17.92
N ARG A 162 12.96 21.72 -16.88
CA ARG A 162 13.63 22.23 -15.66
C ARG A 162 12.74 23.04 -14.74
N TYR A 163 11.48 22.65 -14.61
CA TYR A 163 10.57 23.24 -13.64
C TYR A 163 10.44 22.39 -12.37
N CYS A 164 10.28 23.08 -11.23
CA CYS A 164 9.83 22.51 -9.98
C CYS A 164 8.35 22.83 -9.78
N PHE A 165 7.52 21.80 -9.63
CA PHE A 165 6.08 21.90 -9.34
C PHE A 165 5.77 21.89 -7.83
N ASN A 166 6.78 22.08 -6.99
CA ASN A 166 6.62 22.26 -5.55
C ASN A 166 7.30 23.59 -5.15
N PRO A 167 6.55 24.70 -5.10
CA PRO A 167 7.11 26.01 -4.82
C PRO A 167 7.67 26.13 -3.40
N THR A 168 7.07 25.44 -2.42
CA THR A 168 7.59 25.39 -1.04
C THR A 168 8.98 24.75 -0.99
N CYS A 169 9.14 23.57 -1.61
CA CYS A 169 10.43 22.89 -1.70
C CYS A 169 11.46 23.73 -2.47
N HIS A 170 11.06 24.34 -3.59
CA HIS A 170 11.95 25.23 -4.36
C HIS A 170 12.45 26.39 -3.50
N GLY A 171 11.55 27.07 -2.78
CA GLY A 171 11.89 28.17 -1.87
C GLY A 171 12.85 27.76 -0.76
N GLU A 172 12.64 26.60 -0.13
CA GLU A 172 13.56 26.06 0.88
C GLU A 172 14.97 25.83 0.31
N ARG A 173 15.08 25.30 -0.92
CA ARG A 173 16.38 25.05 -1.57
C ARG A 173 17.08 26.33 -2.01
N VAL A 174 16.33 27.32 -2.50
CA VAL A 174 16.87 28.64 -2.81
C VAL A 174 17.40 29.31 -1.55
N ALA A 175 16.63 29.31 -0.46
CA ALA A 175 17.05 29.89 0.82
C ALA A 175 18.31 29.22 1.36
N ALA A 176 18.39 27.88 1.29
CA ALA A 176 19.58 27.13 1.69
C ALA A 176 20.81 27.50 0.84
N TYR A 177 20.65 27.62 -0.48
CA TYR A 177 21.73 28.03 -1.37
C TYR A 177 22.19 29.46 -1.12
N GLN A 178 21.26 30.41 -0.99
CA GLN A 178 21.57 31.80 -0.68
C GLN A 178 22.30 31.94 0.66
N ALA A 179 21.87 31.22 1.70
CA ALA A 179 22.56 31.21 2.98
C ALA A 179 24.00 30.72 2.84
N ALA A 180 24.24 29.66 2.07
CA ALA A 180 25.58 29.14 1.80
C ALA A 180 26.44 30.14 1.00
N VAL A 181 25.87 30.80 -0.01
CA VAL A 181 26.56 31.81 -0.82
C VAL A 181 26.91 33.04 0.03
N ASN A 182 25.98 33.52 0.85
CA ASN A 182 26.21 34.66 1.74
C ASN A 182 27.27 34.35 2.80
N ALA A 183 27.25 33.14 3.38
CA ALA A 183 28.29 32.69 4.30
C ALA A 183 29.66 32.60 3.62
N ALA A 184 29.73 32.11 2.38
CA ALA A 184 30.97 32.07 1.61
C ALA A 184 31.49 33.48 1.23
N ALA A 185 30.59 34.43 0.93
CA ALA A 185 30.95 35.81 0.60
C ALA A 185 31.51 36.59 1.81
N GLN A 186 31.08 36.26 3.03
CA GLN A 186 31.59 36.87 4.27
C GLN A 186 32.98 36.36 4.69
N VAL A 187 33.49 35.30 4.05
CA VAL A 187 34.80 34.69 4.35
C VAL A 187 35.88 35.08 3.32
N ALA A 188 35.55 35.89 2.30
CA ALA A 188 36.55 36.40 1.36
C ALA A 188 37.42 37.51 2.01
N PRO A 189 38.76 37.36 2.08
CA PRO A 189 39.63 38.40 2.61
C PRO A 189 39.72 39.59 1.65
N ALA A 190 39.78 40.81 2.20
CA ALA A 190 40.05 42.06 1.47
C ALA A 190 41.37 41.98 0.67
N PRO A 191 41.49 42.69 -0.47
CA PRO A 191 42.65 42.58 -1.34
C PRO A 191 43.90 43.12 -0.65
N ALA A 192 44.88 42.24 -0.41
CA ALA A 192 46.19 42.63 0.11
C ALA A 192 47.12 43.06 -1.04
N THR A 193 47.60 44.30 -0.94
CA THR A 193 48.72 44.86 -1.71
C THR A 193 49.98 43.99 -1.53
N PRO A 194 50.78 43.68 -2.58
CA PRO A 194 51.94 42.83 -2.43
C PRO A 194 53.18 43.64 -2.04
N ALA A 195 53.81 43.28 -0.91
CA ALA A 195 55.22 43.59 -0.66
C ALA A 195 55.91 42.39 0.02
N GLN A 196 57.04 42.02 -0.56
CA GLN A 196 57.84 40.81 -0.35
C GLN A 196 58.64 40.85 0.96
N GLY A 197 58.91 39.69 1.57
CA GLY A 197 60.07 39.51 2.45
C GLY A 197 59.98 38.41 3.52
N ALA A 198 60.64 37.28 3.23
CA ALA A 198 61.29 36.32 4.14
C ALA A 198 60.48 35.51 5.20
N ALA A 199 60.77 34.19 5.22
CA ALA A 199 60.33 33.19 6.19
C ALA A 199 61.51 32.80 7.13
N PRO A 200 61.40 31.83 8.07
CA PRO A 200 60.22 31.18 8.70
C PRO A 200 60.33 31.06 10.25
N ALA A 201 59.20 30.95 10.97
CA ALA A 201 59.16 30.28 12.28
C ALA A 201 57.74 29.85 12.66
N ALA A 202 57.66 28.71 13.34
CA ALA A 202 56.48 27.88 13.54
C ALA A 202 55.42 28.45 14.49
N ALA A 203 54.13 28.22 14.16
CA ALA A 203 53.10 27.89 15.14
C ALA A 203 51.87 27.27 14.44
N ALA A 204 51.47 26.13 14.99
CA ALA A 204 50.13 25.55 15.06
C ALA A 204 48.96 26.21 14.30
N GLY A 205 48.20 25.38 13.61
CA GLY A 205 46.82 25.66 13.26
C GLY A 205 46.44 25.20 11.87
N ALA A 206 46.31 23.88 11.67
CA ALA A 206 45.44 23.41 10.61
C ALA A 206 44.04 24.01 10.87
N PRO A 207 43.40 24.69 9.90
CA PRO A 207 41.97 24.94 10.01
C PRO A 207 41.29 23.58 9.94
N ALA A 208 40.89 23.14 11.13
CA ALA A 208 40.02 22.02 11.34
C ALA A 208 38.77 22.17 10.48
N GLY A 209 38.40 21.06 9.83
CA GLY A 209 37.03 20.71 9.53
C GLY A 209 36.24 21.74 8.73
N GLN A 210 36.18 21.53 7.41
CA GLN A 210 34.92 21.78 6.72
C GLN A 210 33.80 21.11 7.53
N PRO A 211 32.76 21.83 7.98
CA PRO A 211 31.61 21.18 8.57
C PRO A 211 31.03 20.23 7.52
N ALA A 212 30.95 18.95 7.89
CA ALA A 212 30.37 17.92 7.07
C ALA A 212 28.99 18.38 6.59
N LYS A 213 28.80 18.36 5.27
CA LYS A 213 27.49 18.62 4.65
C LYS A 213 26.47 17.71 5.29
N ASP A 214 25.47 18.29 5.95
CA ASP A 214 24.28 17.53 6.34
C ASP A 214 23.76 16.79 5.10
N PRO A 215 23.54 15.46 5.17
CA PRO A 215 23.04 14.72 4.04
C PRO A 215 21.67 15.31 3.68
N SER A 216 21.57 15.84 2.46
CA SER A 216 20.32 16.35 1.91
C SER A 216 19.22 15.32 2.15
N LYS A 217 18.13 15.70 2.86
CA LYS A 217 16.98 14.83 3.15
C LYS A 217 16.67 13.92 1.95
N PRO A 218 16.46 12.61 2.16
CA PRO A 218 16.30 11.65 1.08
C PRO A 218 15.14 12.07 0.17
N ARG A 219 15.49 12.25 -1.10
CA ARG A 219 14.61 12.65 -2.18
C ARG A 219 13.43 11.70 -2.33
N THR A 220 12.23 12.24 -2.48
CA THR A 220 11.09 11.45 -2.97
C THR A 220 11.28 11.14 -4.46
N LEU A 221 11.72 9.92 -4.75
CA LEU A 221 11.79 9.38 -6.11
C LEU A 221 10.40 9.37 -6.77
N ARG A 222 10.39 9.48 -8.10
CA ARG A 222 9.18 9.29 -8.92
C ARG A 222 8.52 7.94 -8.56
N THR A 223 7.20 7.89 -8.55
CA THR A 223 6.43 6.69 -8.18
C THR A 223 6.82 5.45 -8.98
N ALA A 224 7.09 5.59 -10.29
CA ALA A 224 7.58 4.48 -11.11
C ALA A 224 8.91 3.89 -10.59
N LEU A 225 9.87 4.75 -10.24
CA LEU A 225 11.16 4.32 -9.69
C LEU A 225 11.01 3.75 -8.27
N ARG A 226 10.10 4.29 -7.45
CA ARG A 226 9.77 3.72 -6.14
C ARG A 226 9.21 2.30 -6.25
N LYS A 227 8.38 2.02 -7.27
CA LYS A 227 7.89 0.66 -7.55
C LYS A 227 9.02 -0.30 -7.90
N VAL A 228 9.98 0.14 -8.72
CA VAL A 228 11.17 -0.67 -9.06
C VAL A 228 12.01 -0.95 -7.82
N ALA A 229 12.32 0.08 -7.04
CA ALA A 229 13.09 -0.05 -5.80
C ALA A 229 12.39 -0.98 -4.80
N HIS A 230 11.09 -0.80 -4.60
CA HIS A 230 10.29 -1.66 -3.74
C HIS A 230 10.32 -3.12 -4.21
N LYS A 231 10.08 -3.38 -5.51
CA LYS A 231 10.13 -4.74 -6.07
C LYS A 231 11.50 -5.38 -5.85
N ALA A 232 12.58 -4.65 -6.13
CA ALA A 232 13.95 -5.14 -5.93
C ALA A 232 14.24 -5.45 -4.44
N GLN A 233 13.83 -4.56 -3.53
CA GLN A 233 13.99 -4.75 -2.09
C GLN A 233 13.21 -5.97 -1.57
N VAL A 234 11.94 -6.11 -1.97
CA VAL A 234 11.11 -7.27 -1.61
C VAL A 234 11.69 -8.56 -2.18
N GLN A 235 12.14 -8.56 -3.44
CA GLN A 235 12.76 -9.74 -4.06
C GLN A 235 14.06 -10.14 -3.36
N LEU A 236 14.90 -9.18 -2.99
CA LEU A 236 16.13 -9.44 -2.24
C LEU A 236 15.81 -10.08 -0.89
N ALA A 237 14.90 -9.47 -0.12
CA ALA A 237 14.49 -9.98 1.18
C ALA A 237 13.83 -11.36 1.08
N HIS A 238 12.95 -11.58 0.11
CA HIS A 238 12.30 -12.87 -0.14
C HIS A 238 13.34 -13.97 -0.41
N ARG A 239 14.31 -13.72 -1.29
CA ARG A 239 15.38 -14.69 -1.59
C ARG A 239 16.18 -15.06 -0.34
N PHE A 240 16.50 -14.06 0.49
CA PHE A 240 17.20 -14.30 1.75
C PHE A 240 16.35 -15.13 2.74
N MET A 241 15.07 -14.79 2.91
CA MET A 241 14.16 -15.52 3.80
C MET A 241 13.94 -16.97 3.37
N VAL A 242 13.79 -17.23 2.06
CA VAL A 242 13.67 -18.60 1.53
C VAL A 242 14.93 -19.43 1.81
N ALA A 243 16.11 -18.81 1.80
CA ALA A 243 17.37 -19.48 2.11
C ALA A 243 17.67 -19.60 3.61
N THR A 244 16.87 -18.95 4.48
CA THR A 244 17.14 -18.86 5.93
C THR A 244 15.90 -19.31 6.72
N PRO A 245 15.81 -20.60 7.12
CA PRO A 245 14.62 -21.18 7.75
C PRO A 245 14.12 -20.42 8.99
N ALA A 246 15.04 -19.87 9.80
CA ALA A 246 14.71 -19.09 10.99
C ALA A 246 13.72 -17.93 10.72
N TYR A 247 13.84 -17.25 9.57
CA TYR A 247 12.87 -16.21 9.18
C TYR A 247 11.49 -16.77 8.82
N GLY A 248 11.45 -17.97 8.24
CA GLY A 248 10.21 -18.70 8.00
C GLY A 248 9.49 -19.06 9.30
N TYR A 249 10.23 -19.62 10.28
CA TYR A 249 9.67 -19.96 11.59
C TYR A 249 9.23 -18.72 12.38
N ALA A 250 10.04 -17.66 12.41
CA ALA A 250 9.68 -16.41 13.07
C ALA A 250 8.41 -15.78 12.47
N GLN A 251 8.28 -15.81 11.14
CA GLN A 251 7.07 -15.36 10.46
C GLN A 251 5.86 -16.25 10.81
N ALA A 252 6.03 -17.57 10.81
CA ALA A 252 4.97 -18.52 11.17
C ALA A 252 4.49 -18.32 12.62
N ILE A 253 5.41 -18.14 13.56
CA ILE A 253 5.10 -17.79 14.96
C ILE A 253 4.28 -16.51 15.02
N SER A 254 4.70 -15.45 14.31
CA SER A 254 3.93 -14.19 14.27
C SER A 254 2.51 -14.38 13.74
N SER A 255 2.33 -15.23 12.73
CA SER A 255 1.02 -15.54 12.15
C SER A 255 0.15 -16.35 13.10
N VAL A 256 0.69 -17.42 13.71
CA VAL A 256 -0.05 -18.27 14.65
C VAL A 256 -0.53 -17.48 15.87
N VAL A 257 0.34 -16.65 16.46
CA VAL A 257 -0.04 -15.77 17.59
C VAL A 257 -1.14 -14.79 17.17
N HIS A 258 -1.11 -14.31 15.92
CA HIS A 258 -2.14 -13.40 15.42
C HIS A 258 -3.50 -14.06 15.27
N ASP A 259 -3.50 -15.22 14.64
CA ASP A 259 -4.69 -15.99 14.28
C ASP A 259 -5.39 -16.47 15.55
N LEU A 260 -4.64 -17.21 16.39
CA LEU A 260 -5.18 -17.80 17.60
C LEU A 260 -5.43 -16.79 18.71
N GLY A 261 -4.73 -15.65 18.72
CA GLY A 261 -4.80 -14.69 19.82
C GLY A 261 -6.20 -14.10 20.09
N LYS A 262 -7.12 -14.17 19.13
CA LYS A 262 -8.52 -13.74 19.29
C LYS A 262 -9.44 -14.85 19.76
N ASP A 263 -9.06 -16.09 19.51
CA ASP A 263 -9.92 -17.26 19.67
C ASP A 263 -9.54 -18.08 20.89
N VAL A 264 -8.51 -17.71 21.65
CA VAL A 264 -8.08 -18.40 22.87
C VAL A 264 -8.19 -17.48 24.09
N ALA A 265 -8.09 -18.05 25.29
CA ALA A 265 -8.09 -17.28 26.52
C ALA A 265 -7.02 -16.15 26.48
N PRO A 266 -7.37 -14.90 26.86
CA PRO A 266 -6.44 -13.78 26.81
C PRO A 266 -5.12 -14.06 27.55
N GLY A 267 -4.01 -13.73 26.91
CA GLY A 267 -2.66 -13.87 27.47
C GLY A 267 -2.08 -15.29 27.45
N LEU A 268 -2.77 -16.29 26.87
CA LEU A 268 -2.26 -17.65 26.81
C LEU A 268 -1.02 -17.77 25.91
N ALA A 269 -1.05 -17.15 24.72
CA ALA A 269 0.11 -17.05 23.84
C ALA A 269 1.26 -16.27 24.49
N ASP A 270 0.96 -15.18 25.20
CA ASP A 270 1.95 -14.35 25.88
C ASP A 270 2.67 -15.09 27.01
N LYS A 271 1.96 -15.95 27.74
CA LYS A 271 2.56 -16.85 28.74
C LYS A 271 3.58 -17.80 28.12
N ILE A 272 3.27 -18.38 26.96
CA ILE A 272 4.18 -19.28 26.22
C ILE A 272 5.41 -18.50 25.72
N LEU A 273 5.20 -17.34 25.08
CA LEU A 273 6.29 -16.47 24.62
C LEU A 273 7.21 -16.07 25.79
N LYS A 274 6.63 -15.63 26.90
CA LYS A 274 7.37 -15.23 28.10
C LYS A 274 8.16 -16.39 28.71
N ALA A 275 7.58 -17.59 28.78
CA ALA A 275 8.29 -18.79 29.24
C ALA A 275 9.49 -19.14 28.36
N ALA A 276 9.41 -18.86 27.06
CA ALA A 276 10.51 -19.00 26.12
C ALA A 276 11.50 -17.82 26.14
N GLY A 277 11.30 -16.81 26.98
CA GLY A 277 12.13 -15.60 27.04
C GLY A 277 11.98 -14.71 25.80
N VAL A 278 10.83 -14.76 25.14
CA VAL A 278 10.49 -13.95 23.96
C VAL A 278 9.48 -12.87 24.37
N PRO A 279 9.67 -11.61 23.95
CA PRO A 279 8.72 -10.55 24.23
C PRO A 279 7.38 -10.81 23.51
N GLU A 280 6.29 -10.30 24.10
CA GLU A 280 4.96 -10.36 23.51
C GLU A 280 4.93 -9.80 22.09
N ARG A 281 4.03 -10.33 21.26
CA ARG A 281 3.90 -9.89 19.87
C ARG A 281 3.36 -8.45 19.82
N PRO A 282 4.06 -7.50 19.21
CA PRO A 282 3.57 -6.12 19.12
C PRO A 282 2.27 -6.00 18.30
N ALA A 283 1.42 -5.02 18.64
CA ALA A 283 0.22 -4.74 17.84
C ALA A 283 0.56 -4.01 16.52
N MET A 284 1.44 -3.00 16.60
CA MET A 284 1.78 -2.11 15.49
C MET A 284 2.65 -2.81 14.44
N ALA A 285 2.31 -2.63 13.16
CA ALA A 285 3.01 -3.29 12.06
C ALA A 285 4.52 -2.97 12.02
N LYS A 286 4.91 -1.72 12.29
CA LYS A 286 6.31 -1.29 12.31
C LYS A 286 7.13 -2.09 13.33
N ASP A 287 6.61 -2.21 14.54
CA ASP A 287 7.30 -2.88 15.65
C ASP A 287 7.28 -4.40 15.47
N ARG A 288 6.21 -4.95 14.88
CA ARG A 288 6.16 -6.38 14.54
C ARG A 288 7.23 -6.81 13.53
N VAL A 289 7.53 -5.99 12.53
CA VAL A 289 8.55 -6.34 11.53
C VAL A 289 9.94 -6.44 12.18
N ALA A 290 10.25 -5.56 13.12
CA ALA A 290 11.46 -5.65 13.94
C ALA A 290 11.44 -6.92 14.82
N TRP A 291 10.32 -7.17 15.50
CA TRP A 291 10.15 -8.36 16.34
C TRP A 291 10.34 -9.68 15.58
N ILE A 292 9.82 -9.80 14.35
CA ILE A 292 10.04 -10.99 13.49
C ILE A 292 11.54 -11.15 13.16
N ALA A 293 12.21 -10.05 12.81
CA ALA A 293 13.63 -10.09 12.51
C ALA A 293 14.49 -10.43 13.73
N ASP A 294 14.10 -9.98 14.93
CA ASP A 294 14.78 -10.32 16.18
C ASP A 294 14.52 -11.78 16.58
N LEU A 295 13.29 -12.29 16.41
CA LEU A 295 12.97 -13.70 16.59
C LEU A 295 13.82 -14.61 15.70
N ALA A 296 14.01 -14.22 14.44
CA ALA A 296 14.81 -14.99 13.48
C ALA A 296 16.31 -15.09 13.85
N ARG A 297 16.76 -14.39 14.90
CA ARG A 297 18.11 -14.55 15.47
C ARG A 297 18.20 -15.66 16.51
N LEU A 298 17.08 -16.20 16.97
CA LEU A 298 17.05 -17.34 17.88
C LEU A 298 17.46 -18.62 17.14
N ASP A 299 17.92 -19.60 17.92
CA ASP A 299 18.21 -20.94 17.41
C ASP A 299 16.96 -21.59 16.79
N GLU A 300 17.16 -22.31 15.68
CA GLU A 300 16.06 -22.94 14.94
C GLU A 300 15.29 -23.98 15.76
N ALA A 301 15.96 -24.75 16.62
CA ALA A 301 15.29 -25.72 17.50
C ALA A 301 14.41 -25.01 18.52
N LYS A 302 14.84 -23.85 19.03
CA LYS A 302 14.03 -23.02 19.91
C LYS A 302 12.81 -22.45 19.19
N LEU A 303 12.97 -21.99 17.95
CA LEU A 303 11.87 -21.49 17.13
C LEU A 303 10.84 -22.60 16.81
N LEU A 304 11.31 -23.79 16.45
CA LEU A 304 10.45 -24.95 16.19
C LEU A 304 9.67 -25.38 17.44
N ALA A 305 10.33 -25.47 18.59
CA ALA A 305 9.67 -25.80 19.85
C ALA A 305 8.60 -24.76 20.22
N LEU A 306 8.92 -23.47 20.06
CA LEU A 306 7.98 -22.39 20.32
C LEU A 306 6.80 -22.42 19.35
N LEU A 307 7.05 -22.64 18.05
CA LEU A 307 6.01 -22.77 17.04
C LEU A 307 5.08 -23.95 17.35
N ALA A 308 5.62 -25.10 17.76
CA ALA A 308 4.82 -26.27 18.15
C ALA A 308 3.92 -25.97 19.35
N GLN A 309 4.47 -25.36 20.41
CA GLN A 309 3.70 -24.99 21.61
C GLN A 309 2.58 -23.98 21.29
N LEU A 310 2.88 -22.96 20.48
CA LEU A 310 1.89 -21.97 20.07
C LEU A 310 0.83 -22.56 19.14
N SER A 311 1.21 -23.48 18.24
CA SER A 311 0.26 -24.15 17.34
C SER A 311 -0.69 -25.08 18.08
N ALA A 312 -0.24 -25.69 19.19
CA ALA A 312 -1.09 -26.51 20.05
C ALA A 312 -2.25 -25.72 20.69
N LEU A 313 -2.16 -24.39 20.75
CA LEU A 313 -3.27 -23.53 21.20
C LEU A 313 -4.51 -23.62 20.29
N ALA A 314 -4.40 -24.18 19.08
CA ALA A 314 -5.55 -24.48 18.24
C ALA A 314 -6.56 -25.42 18.93
N LEU A 315 -6.09 -26.29 19.85
CA LEU A 315 -6.92 -27.15 20.70
C LEU A 315 -7.55 -26.39 21.89
N CYS A 316 -7.11 -25.17 22.16
CA CYS A 316 -7.57 -24.32 23.27
C CYS A 316 -8.48 -23.18 22.80
N ARG A 317 -9.02 -23.26 21.58
CA ARG A 317 -9.96 -22.27 21.07
C ARG A 317 -11.22 -22.24 21.92
N THR A 318 -11.71 -21.04 22.22
CA THR A 318 -12.94 -20.80 22.97
C THR A 318 -14.12 -21.31 22.16
N VAL A 319 -14.86 -22.26 22.74
CA VAL A 319 -16.10 -22.76 22.14
C VAL A 319 -17.23 -21.81 22.52
N THR A 320 -17.99 -21.37 21.51
CA THR A 320 -19.21 -20.57 21.68
C THR A 320 -20.43 -21.40 21.26
N HIS A 321 -21.63 -21.01 21.71
CA HIS A 321 -22.89 -21.64 21.30
C HIS A 321 -23.04 -23.14 21.63
N ASP A 322 -22.36 -23.63 22.66
CA ASP A 322 -22.36 -25.03 23.09
C ASP A 322 -21.94 -26.04 22.00
N ASP A 323 -21.19 -25.59 20.99
CA ASP A 323 -20.72 -26.44 19.87
C ASP A 323 -19.47 -27.26 20.23
N PHE A 324 -19.52 -27.98 21.35
CA PHE A 324 -18.38 -28.72 21.89
C PHE A 324 -17.95 -29.89 21.01
N ASP A 325 -18.87 -30.48 20.23
CA ASP A 325 -18.58 -31.66 19.41
C ASP A 325 -18.12 -31.32 17.97
N HIS A 326 -18.51 -30.16 17.43
CA HIS A 326 -18.19 -29.77 16.05
C HIS A 326 -17.30 -28.53 15.94
N SER A 327 -16.87 -27.95 17.06
CA SER A 327 -15.82 -26.94 17.04
C SER A 327 -14.55 -27.47 16.37
N GLU A 328 -13.81 -26.58 15.71
CA GLU A 328 -12.55 -26.95 15.04
C GLU A 328 -11.55 -27.60 16.02
N ALA A 329 -11.51 -27.13 17.27
CA ALA A 329 -10.68 -27.70 18.32
C ALA A 329 -11.08 -29.16 18.64
N ALA A 330 -12.38 -29.45 18.72
CA ALA A 330 -12.88 -30.79 19.00
C ALA A 330 -12.65 -31.75 17.84
N MET A 331 -12.90 -31.32 16.60
CA MET A 331 -12.61 -32.13 15.40
C MET A 331 -11.11 -32.45 15.28
N LEU A 332 -10.24 -31.45 15.53
CA LEU A 332 -8.80 -31.67 15.55
C LEU A 332 -8.38 -32.63 16.68
N ALA A 333 -8.92 -32.45 17.89
CA ALA A 333 -8.64 -33.34 19.02
C ALA A 333 -9.02 -34.79 18.69
N ALA A 334 -10.23 -35.02 18.17
CA ALA A 334 -10.71 -36.34 17.78
C ALA A 334 -9.80 -37.00 16.72
N GLU A 335 -9.35 -36.23 15.72
CA GLU A 335 -8.46 -36.73 14.68
C GLU A 335 -7.08 -37.12 15.24
N VAL A 336 -6.49 -36.28 16.11
CA VAL A 336 -5.20 -36.57 16.74
C VAL A 336 -5.30 -37.79 17.67
N ILE A 337 -6.31 -37.82 18.55
CA ILE A 337 -6.56 -38.95 19.46
C ILE A 337 -6.76 -40.24 18.66
N GLY A 338 -7.61 -40.21 17.63
CA GLY A 338 -7.95 -41.38 16.82
C GLY A 338 -6.74 -41.94 16.04
N ARG A 339 -5.98 -41.07 15.36
CA ARG A 339 -4.81 -41.51 14.57
C ARG A 339 -3.67 -42.04 15.42
N HIS A 340 -3.44 -41.43 16.58
CA HIS A 340 -2.34 -41.79 17.46
C HIS A 340 -2.75 -42.77 18.57
N ARG A 341 -4.03 -43.13 18.66
CA ARG A 341 -4.60 -44.01 19.69
C ARG A 341 -4.22 -43.54 21.10
N LEU A 342 -4.37 -42.24 21.35
CA LEU A 342 -4.08 -41.66 22.65
C LEU A 342 -5.07 -42.18 23.69
N ASP A 343 -4.59 -42.45 24.91
CA ASP A 343 -5.43 -42.95 25.99
C ASP A 343 -6.00 -41.76 26.79
N PRO A 344 -7.33 -41.59 26.86
CA PRO A 344 -7.94 -40.56 27.70
C PRO A 344 -7.50 -40.64 29.17
N LEU A 345 -7.11 -41.81 29.67
CA LEU A 345 -6.60 -41.99 31.03
C LEU A 345 -5.26 -41.28 31.30
N ASP A 346 -4.55 -40.85 30.26
CA ASP A 346 -3.32 -40.04 30.42
C ASP A 346 -3.61 -38.64 30.97
N VAL A 347 -4.85 -38.14 30.78
CA VAL A 347 -5.26 -36.79 31.17
C VAL A 347 -6.51 -36.76 32.05
N PHE A 348 -7.38 -37.76 31.98
CA PHE A 348 -8.59 -37.86 32.76
C PHE A 348 -8.38 -38.69 34.03
N ALA A 349 -8.83 -38.13 35.16
CA ALA A 349 -8.98 -38.85 36.41
C ALA A 349 -10.34 -38.54 37.02
N VAL A 350 -10.94 -39.53 37.68
CA VAL A 350 -12.14 -39.28 38.48
C VAL A 350 -11.74 -38.47 39.72
N ASP A 351 -12.12 -37.20 39.73
CA ASP A 351 -11.81 -36.28 40.80
C ASP A 351 -13.07 -35.60 41.35
N ALA A 352 -12.87 -34.69 42.30
CA ALA A 352 -13.97 -33.96 42.92
C ALA A 352 -14.66 -33.02 41.93
N GLU A 353 -13.95 -32.48 40.94
CA GLU A 353 -14.53 -31.57 39.96
C GLU A 353 -15.52 -32.32 39.08
N TYR A 354 -15.10 -33.43 38.48
CA TYR A 354 -15.95 -34.29 37.67
C TYR A 354 -17.15 -34.83 38.46
N LEU A 355 -16.93 -35.44 39.64
CA LEU A 355 -18.01 -36.05 40.42
C LEU A 355 -19.06 -35.02 40.89
N ASN A 356 -18.67 -33.77 41.11
CA ASN A 356 -19.61 -32.71 41.51
C ASN A 356 -20.48 -32.19 40.36
N LEU A 357 -20.13 -32.46 39.10
CA LEU A 357 -20.94 -32.10 37.93
C LEU A 357 -22.11 -33.07 37.72
N LEU A 358 -21.96 -34.32 38.16
CA LEU A 358 -22.93 -35.37 37.95
C LEU A 358 -24.17 -35.17 38.82
N THR A 359 -25.34 -35.47 38.26
CA THR A 359 -26.57 -35.64 39.02
C THR A 359 -26.44 -36.84 39.96
N LYS A 360 -27.34 -36.93 40.94
CA LYS A 360 -27.34 -38.05 41.89
C LYS A 360 -27.52 -39.41 41.21
N ASP A 361 -28.31 -39.48 40.14
CA ASP A 361 -28.54 -40.71 39.40
C ASP A 361 -27.33 -41.08 38.53
N GLU A 362 -26.66 -40.10 37.92
CA GLU A 362 -25.41 -40.34 37.17
C GLU A 362 -24.26 -40.80 38.08
N LEU A 363 -24.14 -40.25 39.30
CA LEU A 363 -23.17 -40.74 40.29
C LEU A 363 -23.40 -42.21 40.64
N LEU A 364 -24.66 -42.62 40.80
CA LEU A 364 -25.00 -44.02 41.07
C LEU A 364 -24.63 -44.93 39.89
N ALA A 365 -24.89 -44.48 38.66
CA ALA A 365 -24.49 -45.20 37.46
C ALA A 365 -22.97 -45.36 37.35
N GLU A 366 -22.20 -44.29 37.62
CA GLU A 366 -20.74 -44.34 37.64
C GLU A 366 -20.20 -45.26 38.75
N CYS A 367 -20.78 -45.22 39.94
CA CYS A 367 -20.41 -46.13 41.04
C CYS A 367 -20.64 -47.60 40.66
N ALA A 368 -21.76 -47.91 40.03
CA ALA A 368 -22.06 -49.26 39.56
C ALA A 368 -21.13 -49.70 38.43
N ALA A 369 -20.80 -48.80 37.49
CA ALA A 369 -19.89 -49.06 36.38
C ALA A 369 -18.45 -49.31 36.84
N ALA A 370 -17.98 -48.57 37.85
CA ALA A 370 -16.66 -48.75 38.45
C ALA A 370 -16.61 -49.92 39.47
N GLY A 371 -17.76 -50.40 39.94
CA GLY A 371 -17.86 -51.42 41.00
C GLY A 371 -17.68 -50.86 42.42
N PHE A 372 -17.78 -49.55 42.61
CA PHE A 372 -17.69 -48.89 43.92
C PHE A 372 -18.79 -49.36 44.86
N ASP A 373 -20.01 -49.50 44.36
CA ASP A 373 -21.18 -49.94 45.14
C ASP A 373 -20.92 -51.29 45.82
N ARG A 374 -20.37 -52.26 45.08
CA ARG A 374 -20.02 -53.60 45.59
C ARG A 374 -18.90 -53.55 46.60
N ALA A 375 -17.85 -52.77 46.34
CA ALA A 375 -16.75 -52.59 47.28
C ALA A 375 -17.22 -51.92 48.58
N TYR A 376 -18.10 -50.93 48.47
CA TYR A 376 -18.64 -50.21 49.62
C TYR A 376 -19.54 -51.09 50.47
N GLU A 377 -20.39 -51.92 49.84
CA GLU A 377 -21.21 -52.90 50.56
C GLU A 377 -20.37 -54.00 51.21
N ALA A 378 -19.26 -54.42 50.58
CA ALA A 378 -18.33 -55.39 51.17
C ALA A 378 -17.65 -54.83 52.43
N ALA A 379 -17.29 -53.55 52.43
CA ALA A 379 -16.63 -52.90 53.56
C ALA A 379 -17.59 -52.48 54.70
N HIS A 380 -18.81 -52.05 54.36
CA HIS A 380 -19.74 -51.41 55.32
C HIS A 380 -21.04 -52.18 55.57
N GLY A 381 -21.24 -53.32 54.91
CA GLY A 381 -22.42 -54.16 55.04
C GLY A 381 -23.52 -53.86 54.01
N LYS A 382 -24.38 -54.86 53.79
CA LYS A 382 -25.44 -54.84 52.78
C LYS A 382 -26.41 -53.66 52.99
N GLY A 383 -26.65 -52.88 51.94
CA GLY A 383 -27.55 -51.72 51.98
C GLY A 383 -26.94 -50.43 52.58
N ALA A 384 -25.68 -50.47 53.04
CA ALA A 384 -24.99 -49.29 53.57
C ALA A 384 -24.83 -48.20 52.50
N PHE A 385 -24.52 -48.58 51.27
CA PHE A 385 -24.39 -47.64 50.15
C PHE A 385 -25.73 -46.94 49.85
N LYS A 386 -26.83 -47.68 49.76
CA LYS A 386 -28.18 -47.12 49.56
C LYS A 386 -28.58 -46.15 50.69
N LYS A 387 -28.26 -46.48 51.94
CA LYS A 387 -28.48 -45.58 53.08
C LYS A 387 -27.66 -44.30 52.95
N ARG A 388 -26.37 -44.42 52.63
CA ARG A 388 -25.45 -43.30 52.41
C ARG A 388 -25.97 -42.35 51.35
N VAL A 389 -26.35 -42.89 50.20
CA VAL A 389 -26.97 -42.15 49.09
C VAL A 389 -28.24 -41.45 49.56
N GLY A 390 -29.14 -42.13 50.28
CA GLY A 390 -30.38 -41.54 50.78
C GLY A 390 -30.17 -40.34 51.72
N THR A 391 -29.11 -40.37 52.53
CA THR A 391 -28.81 -39.32 53.52
C THR A 391 -27.93 -38.18 53.02
N SER A 392 -27.25 -38.34 51.88
CA SER A 392 -26.25 -37.38 51.39
C SER A 392 -26.74 -36.54 50.22
N LYS A 393 -26.34 -35.27 50.21
CA LYS A 393 -26.40 -34.40 49.02
C LYS A 393 -25.28 -34.77 48.04
N VAL A 394 -25.38 -34.34 46.78
CA VAL A 394 -24.43 -34.66 45.70
C VAL A 394 -22.98 -34.41 46.12
N LYS A 395 -22.65 -33.21 46.62
CA LYS A 395 -21.28 -32.86 47.05
C LYS A 395 -20.76 -33.73 48.21
N GLU A 396 -21.61 -34.05 49.17
CA GLU A 396 -21.27 -34.91 50.31
C GLU A 396 -21.05 -36.37 49.87
N LEU A 397 -21.83 -36.82 48.88
CA LEU A 397 -21.67 -38.12 48.27
C LEU A 397 -20.36 -38.18 47.47
N ALA A 398 -20.08 -37.20 46.61
CA ALA A 398 -18.85 -37.10 45.83
C ALA A 398 -17.59 -37.12 46.74
N GLN A 399 -17.60 -36.38 47.84
CA GLN A 399 -16.52 -36.43 48.83
C GLN A 399 -16.36 -37.82 49.45
N ALA A 400 -17.47 -38.52 49.72
CA ALA A 400 -17.43 -39.88 50.25
C ALA A 400 -16.91 -40.91 49.24
N LEU A 401 -17.19 -40.72 47.95
CA LEU A 401 -16.71 -41.59 46.87
C LEU A 401 -15.19 -41.50 46.67
N LEU A 402 -14.60 -40.34 46.98
CA LEU A 402 -13.15 -40.12 46.90
C LEU A 402 -12.42 -40.51 48.18
N ALA A 403 -13.15 -40.85 49.26
CA ALA A 403 -12.53 -41.33 50.48
C ALA A 403 -11.88 -42.71 50.22
N PRO A 404 -10.69 -42.99 50.80
CA PRO A 404 -10.05 -44.28 50.64
C PRO A 404 -10.98 -45.43 51.06
N LEU A 405 -11.15 -46.41 50.17
CA LEU A 405 -11.96 -47.60 50.38
C LEU A 405 -11.12 -48.83 50.07
N GLU A 406 -11.04 -49.76 51.01
CA GLU A 406 -10.23 -50.97 50.85
C GLU A 406 -10.76 -51.84 49.69
N GLY A 407 -9.87 -52.25 48.78
CA GLY A 407 -10.23 -53.07 47.63
C GLY A 407 -10.86 -52.30 46.45
N PHE A 408 -10.86 -50.96 46.48
CA PHE A 408 -11.38 -50.13 45.39
C PHE A 408 -10.40 -49.02 45.00
N SER A 409 -10.29 -48.73 43.69
CA SER A 409 -9.57 -47.57 43.15
C SER A 409 -10.30 -47.04 41.94
N TRP A 410 -10.37 -45.71 41.83
CA TRP A 410 -10.85 -45.04 40.62
C TRP A 410 -9.83 -45.06 39.48
N GLN A 411 -8.59 -45.46 39.75
CA GLN A 411 -7.54 -45.51 38.74
C GLN A 411 -7.88 -46.51 37.63
N GLY A 412 -7.84 -46.06 36.38
CA GLY A 412 -8.22 -46.87 35.21
C GLY A 412 -9.71 -46.90 34.90
N HIS A 413 -10.56 -46.27 35.73
CA HIS A 413 -11.97 -46.09 35.40
C HIS A 413 -12.13 -44.94 34.40
N LEU A 414 -12.82 -45.22 33.29
CA LEU A 414 -13.14 -44.24 32.26
C LEU A 414 -14.66 -44.19 32.05
N PRO A 415 -15.31 -43.01 32.23
CA PRO A 415 -16.73 -42.82 31.97
C PRO A 415 -17.12 -43.18 30.54
N ALA A 416 -18.38 -43.58 30.35
CA ALA A 416 -18.85 -44.09 29.06
C ALA A 416 -18.66 -43.10 27.89
N PHE A 417 -18.83 -41.79 28.15
CA PHE A 417 -18.71 -40.75 27.13
C PHE A 417 -17.26 -40.47 26.68
N LEU A 418 -16.25 -40.91 27.44
CA LEU A 418 -14.83 -40.81 27.05
C LEU A 418 -14.30 -42.08 26.41
N LYS A 419 -15.07 -43.17 26.40
CA LYS A 419 -14.64 -44.42 25.76
C LYS A 419 -14.58 -44.23 24.25
N PRO A 420 -13.47 -44.61 23.57
CA PRO A 420 -13.39 -44.55 22.13
C PRO A 420 -14.56 -45.32 21.49
N ALA A 421 -15.25 -44.70 20.53
CA ALA A 421 -16.26 -45.41 19.76
C ALA A 421 -15.62 -46.62 19.08
N ALA A 422 -16.24 -47.81 19.22
CA ALA A 422 -15.77 -49.00 18.54
C ALA A 422 -15.68 -48.71 17.02
N PRO A 423 -14.60 -49.11 16.33
CA PRO A 423 -14.46 -48.84 14.91
C PRO A 423 -15.65 -49.43 14.18
N LYS A 424 -16.45 -48.58 13.52
CA LYS A 424 -17.47 -49.04 12.58
C LYS A 424 -16.73 -49.86 11.52
N GLY A 425 -17.06 -51.14 11.42
CA GLY A 425 -16.44 -52.06 10.47
C GLY A 425 -16.41 -51.44 9.09
N VAL A 426 -15.20 -51.25 8.57
CA VAL A 426 -15.00 -50.83 7.19
C VAL A 426 -15.50 -51.96 6.32
N ASP A 427 -16.55 -51.66 5.55
CA ASP A 427 -17.11 -52.58 4.56
C ASP A 427 -15.98 -53.03 3.62
N ALA A 428 -15.76 -54.34 3.55
CA ALA A 428 -14.63 -54.96 2.86
C ALA A 428 -14.81 -54.98 1.33
N SER A 429 -15.16 -53.85 0.73
CA SER A 429 -15.48 -53.75 -0.71
C SER A 429 -14.56 -52.81 -1.50
N GLN A 430 -13.49 -52.26 -0.91
CA GLN A 430 -12.56 -51.36 -1.63
C GLN A 430 -11.15 -51.92 -1.88
N THR A 431 -10.86 -53.18 -1.54
CA THR A 431 -9.53 -53.78 -1.77
C THR A 431 -9.37 -54.54 -3.09
N ALA A 432 -10.31 -54.41 -4.04
CA ALA A 432 -10.29 -55.17 -5.30
C ALA A 432 -9.92 -54.37 -6.56
N GLN A 433 -9.51 -53.10 -6.46
CA GLN A 433 -9.23 -52.25 -7.64
C GLN A 433 -7.77 -51.81 -7.84
N SER A 434 -6.82 -52.30 -7.05
CA SER A 434 -5.40 -51.92 -7.17
C SER A 434 -4.46 -52.98 -7.76
N SER A 435 -4.97 -54.06 -8.37
CA SER A 435 -4.14 -55.13 -8.96
C SER A 435 -4.28 -55.30 -10.48
N GLN A 436 -4.83 -54.31 -11.20
CA GLN A 436 -4.86 -54.31 -12.67
C GLN A 436 -4.34 -52.99 -13.26
N SER A 437 -3.06 -52.67 -13.09
CA SER A 437 -2.40 -51.65 -13.92
C SER A 437 -0.87 -51.79 -14.04
N GLU A 438 -0.33 -53.00 -14.03
CA GLU A 438 1.07 -53.25 -14.42
C GLU A 438 1.15 -54.46 -15.34
N ALA A 439 0.74 -54.26 -16.60
CA ALA A 439 1.12 -55.08 -17.75
C ALA A 439 0.75 -54.34 -19.05
N ALA A 440 1.63 -53.45 -19.51
CA ALA A 440 1.79 -53.04 -20.92
C ALA A 440 3.11 -52.29 -21.09
#